data_AF-A0A3P7KZH9-F1
#
_entry.id   AF-A0A3P7KZH9-F1
#
_cell.length_a   1.000
_cell.length_b   1.000
_cell.length_c   1.000
_cell.angle_alpha   90.00
_cell.angle_beta   90.00
_cell.angle_gamma   90.00
#
_symmetry.space_group_name_H-M   'P 1'
#
loop_
_entity.id
_entity.type
_entity.pdbx_description
1 polymer ?
#
loop_
_entity_poly.entity_id
_entity_poly.type
_entity_poly.pdbx_seq_one_letter_code
_entity_poly.pdbx_strand_id
1 'polypeptide(L)'
;MEPQLFDRLALKWGEPLGRTLWTDVDNFTDVAYKLEYLASDESQPARVVWTPVNCHQPEAVAIIIPFRNRFVNLSVFANHMHPFLRHQHRRYTIYVIDQVKPEIFNRAALLNIGFREAIKAANYSCFIFHDVDLLPEDDRMIYGCEDRPLHMSATIDKFNYSLFYKTSFGGAVALTRTHFEKTRGYANTYFGWGCEDDDMYRRLKFSNQTMMRRNFTFARYKMMKHPRDDGNEENPQRY
;
A
#
# COMPACT_ATOMS: atom_id res chain seq x y z
N MET A 1 5.63 23.32 -13.97
CA MET A 1 4.81 22.33 -14.69
C MET A 1 3.43 22.40 -14.10
N GLU A 2 2.42 22.67 -14.94
CA GLU A 2 1.01 22.63 -14.53
C GLU A 2 0.63 21.23 -14.03
N PRO A 3 -0.21 21.09 -12.98
CA PRO A 3 -0.79 19.81 -12.61
C PRO A 3 -1.57 19.26 -13.80
N GLN A 4 -1.20 18.09 -14.31
CA GLN A 4 -2.01 17.45 -15.34
C GLN A 4 -3.21 16.80 -14.68
N LEU A 5 -4.40 17.26 -15.07
CA LEU A 5 -5.68 16.69 -14.68
C LEU A 5 -5.69 15.18 -14.98
N PHE A 6 -6.21 14.36 -14.06
CA PHE A 6 -6.26 12.90 -14.17
C PHE A 6 -6.80 12.43 -15.54
N ASP A 7 -7.79 13.12 -16.08
CA ASP A 7 -8.41 12.82 -17.38
C ASP A 7 -7.41 12.90 -18.55
N ARG A 8 -6.39 13.76 -18.47
CA ARG A 8 -5.32 13.85 -19.48
C ARG A 8 -4.32 12.70 -19.37
N LEU A 9 -4.12 12.15 -18.17
CA LEU A 9 -3.27 10.98 -17.95
C LEU A 9 -3.94 9.70 -18.46
N ALA A 10 -5.26 9.57 -18.26
CA ALA A 10 -6.07 8.47 -18.76
C ALA A 10 -5.97 8.33 -20.30
N LEU A 11 -6.10 9.46 -21.01
CA LEU A 11 -5.93 9.55 -22.47
C LEU A 11 -4.55 9.12 -22.96
N LYS A 12 -3.49 9.45 -22.21
CA LYS A 12 -2.12 9.09 -22.55
C LYS A 12 -1.85 7.58 -22.44
N TRP A 13 -2.62 6.86 -21.62
CA TRP A 13 -2.45 5.41 -21.39
C TRP A 13 -3.50 4.55 -22.09
N GLY A 14 -4.25 5.12 -23.03
CA GLY A 14 -5.16 4.35 -23.89
C GLY A 14 -6.52 4.05 -23.27
N GLU A 15 -6.91 4.74 -22.19
CA GLU A 15 -8.27 4.65 -21.67
C GLU A 15 -9.25 5.43 -22.58
N PRO A 16 -10.34 4.81 -23.08
CA PRO A 16 -11.26 5.44 -24.01
C PRO A 16 -12.05 6.59 -23.35
N LEU A 17 -12.19 7.70 -24.08
CA LEU A 17 -12.86 8.97 -23.72
C LEU A 17 -14.32 8.87 -23.22
N GLY A 18 -14.94 7.68 -23.27
CA GLY A 18 -16.37 7.47 -23.03
C GLY A 18 -16.76 6.83 -21.70
N ARG A 19 -15.81 6.42 -20.84
CA ARG A 19 -16.14 5.95 -19.48
C ARG A 19 -16.10 7.11 -18.49
N THR A 20 -16.95 8.11 -18.73
CA THR A 20 -16.95 9.38 -17.99
C THR A 20 -18.09 9.52 -16.99
N LEU A 21 -18.90 8.48 -16.80
CA LEU A 21 -19.71 8.36 -15.59
C LEU A 21 -19.67 6.89 -15.17
N TRP A 22 -19.24 6.65 -13.94
CA TRP A 22 -19.69 5.48 -13.20
C TRP A 22 -21.20 5.65 -13.04
N THR A 23 -21.98 5.16 -13.99
CA THR A 23 -23.40 4.95 -13.80
C THR A 23 -23.52 3.82 -12.78
N ASP A 24 -24.39 3.98 -11.78
CA ASP A 24 -24.68 3.01 -10.70
C ASP A 24 -25.24 1.65 -11.19
N VAL A 25 -24.99 1.29 -12.45
CA VAL A 25 -25.66 0.20 -13.18
C VAL A 25 -24.70 -0.92 -13.55
N ASP A 26 -23.38 -0.68 -13.55
CA ASP A 26 -22.42 -1.77 -13.59
C ASP A 26 -22.22 -2.29 -12.17
N ASN A 27 -23.03 -3.28 -11.78
CA ASN A 27 -22.78 -4.16 -10.64
C ASN A 27 -21.47 -4.93 -10.89
N PHE A 28 -20.33 -4.26 -10.79
CA PHE A 28 -19.00 -4.87 -10.77
C PHE A 28 -18.76 -5.61 -9.44
N THR A 29 -19.80 -5.68 -8.61
CA THR A 29 -19.73 -6.07 -7.21
C THR A 29 -20.98 -6.84 -6.79
N ASP A 30 -20.83 -8.09 -6.35
CA ASP A 30 -21.89 -8.82 -5.64
C ASP A 30 -22.09 -8.31 -4.18
N VAL A 31 -21.28 -7.33 -3.75
CA VAL A 31 -21.24 -6.82 -2.37
C VAL A 31 -21.65 -5.34 -2.35
N ALA A 32 -22.78 -5.05 -1.71
CA ALA A 32 -23.23 -3.69 -1.45
C ALA A 32 -22.21 -2.91 -0.60
N TYR A 33 -21.90 -1.67 -0.99
CA TYR A 33 -20.89 -0.84 -0.35
C TYR A 33 -21.36 0.61 -0.19
N LYS A 34 -20.70 1.34 0.72
CA LYS A 34 -20.84 2.78 0.86
C LYS A 34 -19.48 3.44 0.68
N LEU A 35 -19.47 4.58 -0.01
CA LEU A 35 -18.33 5.50 -0.02
C LEU A 35 -18.57 6.56 1.05
N GLU A 36 -17.73 6.56 2.08
CA GLU A 36 -17.72 7.61 3.09
C GLU A 36 -16.81 8.74 2.61
N TYR A 37 -17.41 9.84 2.15
CA TYR A 37 -16.69 11.05 1.81
C TYR A 37 -16.29 11.79 3.09
N LEU A 38 -14.99 11.84 3.36
CA LEU A 38 -14.43 12.55 4.50
C LEU A 38 -13.98 13.95 4.05
N ALA A 39 -14.94 14.85 3.86
CA ALA A 39 -14.64 16.27 3.66
C ALA A 39 -15.47 17.12 4.62
N SER A 40 -14.75 17.94 5.40
CA SER A 40 -15.30 19.12 6.10
C SER A 40 -15.14 20.40 5.26
N ASP A 41 -14.72 20.30 4.00
CA ASP A 41 -14.54 21.43 3.09
C ASP A 41 -14.51 20.95 1.63
N GLU A 42 -15.27 21.60 0.74
CA GLU A 42 -15.47 21.21 -0.67
C GLU A 42 -14.20 21.35 -1.53
N SER A 43 -13.12 21.94 -0.99
CA SER A 43 -11.87 22.18 -1.72
C SER A 43 -10.82 21.08 -1.59
N GLN A 44 -11.07 19.99 -0.83
CA GLN A 44 -10.12 18.89 -0.70
C GLN A 44 -10.55 17.66 -1.51
N PRO A 45 -9.61 16.93 -2.15
CA PRO A 45 -9.94 15.72 -2.88
C PRO A 45 -10.70 14.76 -1.97
N ALA A 46 -11.77 14.16 -2.50
CA ALA A 46 -12.61 13.21 -1.78
C ALA A 46 -11.75 12.13 -1.12
N ARG A 47 -11.62 12.20 0.20
CA ARG A 47 -11.00 11.15 1.01
C ARG A 47 -12.07 10.10 1.24
N VAL A 48 -12.01 9.02 0.46
CA VAL A 48 -13.06 8.00 0.45
C VAL A 48 -12.60 6.78 1.25
N VAL A 49 -13.43 6.36 2.20
CA VAL A 49 -13.31 5.04 2.83
C VAL A 49 -14.36 4.14 2.21
N TRP A 50 -13.91 3.04 1.59
CA TRP A 50 -14.81 1.97 1.17
C TRP A 50 -15.25 1.18 2.40
N THR A 51 -16.55 1.10 2.64
CA THR A 51 -17.13 0.38 3.79
C THR A 51 -18.16 -0.64 3.28
N PRO A 52 -18.09 -1.92 3.69
CA PRO A 52 -19.13 -2.91 3.36
C PRO A 52 -20.45 -2.57 4.06
N VAL A 53 -21.59 -2.71 3.37
CA VAL A 53 -22.91 -2.32 3.92
C VAL A 53 -23.51 -3.38 4.85
N ASN A 54 -23.20 -4.66 4.59
CA ASN A 54 -23.86 -5.78 5.25
C ASN A 54 -23.15 -6.29 6.51
N CYS A 55 -22.06 -5.65 6.95
CA CYS A 55 -21.35 -6.04 8.16
C CYS A 55 -20.66 -4.87 8.84
N HIS A 56 -20.55 -4.94 10.17
CA HIS A 56 -19.73 -4.00 10.93
C HIS A 56 -18.25 -4.43 10.84
N GLN A 57 -17.42 -3.57 10.25
CA GLN A 57 -15.97 -3.75 10.21
C GLN A 57 -15.31 -2.71 11.13
N PRO A 58 -14.85 -3.09 12.34
CA PRO A 58 -14.27 -2.14 13.29
C PRO A 58 -12.89 -1.63 12.84
N GLU A 59 -12.14 -2.42 12.07
CA GLU A 59 -10.83 -2.04 11.58
C GLU A 59 -10.93 -1.24 10.28
N ALA A 60 -10.46 0.01 10.29
CA ALA A 60 -10.25 0.79 9.07
C ALA A 60 -8.78 0.72 8.64
N VAL A 61 -8.55 0.34 7.39
CA VAL A 61 -7.23 0.04 6.82
C VAL A 61 -6.80 1.12 5.84
N ALA A 62 -5.65 1.75 6.09
CA ALA A 62 -4.97 2.59 5.11
C ALA A 62 -3.88 1.78 4.40
N ILE A 63 -4.03 1.55 3.09
CA ILE A 63 -3.01 0.88 2.26
C ILE A 63 -2.17 1.97 1.61
N ILE A 64 -0.91 2.10 2.01
CA ILE A 64 0.01 3.16 1.60
C ILE A 64 1.01 2.59 0.60
N ILE A 65 0.99 3.16 -0.61
CA ILE A 65 1.81 2.73 -1.75
C ILE A 65 2.77 3.86 -2.11
N PRO A 66 4.09 3.67 -1.91
CA PRO A 66 5.09 4.60 -2.41
C PRO A 66 5.16 4.44 -3.94
N PHE A 67 5.10 5.55 -4.68
CA PHE A 67 4.89 5.48 -6.12
C PHE A 67 5.74 6.49 -6.89
N ARG A 68 6.23 6.07 -8.06
CA ARG A 68 6.77 6.94 -9.10
C ARG A 68 6.76 6.22 -10.45
N ASN A 69 6.10 6.78 -11.45
CA ASN A 69 6.16 6.30 -12.84
C ASN A 69 5.89 4.78 -13.06
N ARG A 70 5.00 4.18 -12.26
CA ARG A 70 4.66 2.74 -12.29
C ARG A 70 3.20 2.46 -12.64
N PHE A 71 2.65 3.25 -13.55
CA PHE A 71 1.20 3.30 -13.80
C PHE A 71 0.60 1.98 -14.29
N VAL A 72 1.34 1.20 -15.07
CA VAL A 72 0.92 -0.16 -15.48
C VAL A 72 0.81 -1.06 -14.25
N ASN A 73 1.82 -1.07 -13.37
CA ASN A 73 1.77 -1.84 -12.13
C ASN A 73 0.61 -1.38 -11.23
N LEU A 74 0.40 -0.07 -11.08
CA LEU A 74 -0.70 0.47 -10.29
C LEU A 74 -2.07 0.04 -10.83
N SER A 75 -2.24 0.02 -12.16
CA SER A 75 -3.47 -0.40 -12.80
C SER A 75 -3.76 -1.89 -12.52
N VAL A 76 -2.76 -2.75 -12.65
CA VAL A 76 -2.88 -4.18 -12.30
C VAL A 76 -3.13 -4.36 -10.80
N PHE A 77 -2.42 -3.61 -9.95
CA PHE A 77 -2.59 -3.63 -8.50
C PHE A 77 -4.02 -3.27 -8.10
N ALA A 78 -4.57 -2.17 -8.60
CA ALA A 78 -5.93 -1.74 -8.28
C ALA A 78 -6.96 -2.79 -8.74
N ASN A 79 -6.81 -3.32 -9.95
CA ASN A 79 -7.71 -4.35 -10.50
C ASN A 79 -7.67 -5.66 -9.71
N HIS A 80 -6.53 -6.01 -9.10
CA HIS A 80 -6.40 -7.19 -8.25
C HIS A 80 -6.88 -6.94 -6.82
N MET A 81 -6.44 -5.83 -6.22
CA MET A 81 -6.62 -5.55 -4.79
C MET A 81 -8.04 -5.11 -4.46
N HIS A 82 -8.71 -4.34 -5.31
CA HIS A 82 -10.07 -3.89 -5.00
C HIS A 82 -11.05 -5.08 -4.83
N PRO A 83 -11.17 -6.03 -5.77
CA PRO A 83 -11.99 -7.23 -5.58
C PRO A 83 -11.55 -8.07 -4.38
N PHE A 84 -10.24 -8.23 -4.19
CA PHE A 84 -9.67 -9.00 -3.07
C PHE A 84 -10.07 -8.44 -1.69
N LEU A 85 -9.92 -7.13 -1.49
CA LEU A 85 -10.28 -6.45 -0.24
C LEU A 85 -11.80 -6.46 0.02
N ARG A 86 -12.58 -6.36 -1.06
CA ARG A 86 -14.04 -6.46 -1.01
C ARG A 86 -14.50 -7.85 -0.60
N HIS A 87 -13.90 -8.91 -1.16
CA HIS A 87 -14.17 -10.29 -0.76
C HIS A 87 -13.88 -10.51 0.74
N GLN A 88 -12.81 -9.91 1.25
CA GLN A 88 -12.46 -9.94 2.66
C GLN A 88 -13.31 -9.01 3.56
N HIS A 89 -14.28 -8.28 2.99
CA HIS A 89 -15.11 -7.29 3.68
C HIS A 89 -14.28 -6.29 4.50
N ARG A 90 -13.13 -5.86 3.97
CA ARG A 90 -12.26 -4.86 4.63
C ARG A 90 -12.84 -3.47 4.48
N ARG A 91 -12.74 -2.63 5.49
CA ARG A 91 -13.01 -1.20 5.39
C ARG A 91 -11.69 -0.49 5.09
N TYR A 92 -11.53 0.12 3.93
CA TYR A 92 -10.20 0.55 3.48
C TYR A 92 -10.17 1.80 2.60
N THR A 93 -8.97 2.37 2.49
CA THR A 93 -8.58 3.39 1.50
C THR A 93 -7.20 3.06 0.96
N ILE A 94 -7.01 3.20 -0.36
CA ILE A 94 -5.70 3.06 -1.02
C ILE A 94 -5.11 4.45 -1.23
N TYR A 95 -3.94 4.70 -0.63
CA TYR A 95 -3.16 5.92 -0.73
C TYR A 95 -1.96 5.69 -1.65
N VAL A 96 -2.00 6.28 -2.85
CA VAL A 96 -0.85 6.31 -3.77
C VAL A 96 -0.06 7.59 -3.52
N ILE A 97 1.15 7.45 -3.00
CA ILE A 97 2.02 8.58 -2.62
C ILE A 97 3.06 8.79 -3.72
N ASP A 98 2.74 9.69 -4.65
CA ASP A 98 3.54 9.95 -5.85
C ASP A 98 4.72 10.91 -5.59
N GLN A 99 5.94 10.47 -5.95
CA GLN A 99 7.14 11.31 -5.94
C GLN A 99 7.31 12.02 -7.29
N VAL A 100 6.83 13.26 -7.37
CA VAL A 100 6.74 14.04 -8.61
C VAL A 100 8.09 14.52 -9.18
N LYS A 101 9.07 14.82 -8.33
CA LYS A 101 10.36 15.41 -8.77
C LYS A 101 11.41 14.34 -9.11
N PRO A 102 12.32 14.61 -10.08
CA PRO A 102 13.32 13.66 -10.58
C PRO A 102 14.52 13.50 -9.61
N GLU A 103 14.23 13.35 -8.33
CA GLU A 103 15.21 13.02 -7.30
C GLU A 103 15.32 11.51 -7.16
N ILE A 104 16.35 11.02 -6.50
CA ILE A 104 16.48 9.60 -6.16
C ILE A 104 15.23 9.17 -5.38
N PHE A 105 14.69 7.98 -5.67
CA PHE A 105 13.46 7.49 -5.05
C PHE A 105 13.68 7.31 -3.55
N ASN A 106 12.76 7.80 -2.73
CA ASN A 106 12.82 7.64 -1.28
C ASN A 106 11.56 6.93 -0.79
N ARG A 107 11.60 5.60 -0.87
CA ARG A 107 10.49 4.73 -0.47
C ARG A 107 10.04 5.03 0.96
N ALA A 108 10.97 5.03 1.91
CA ALA A 108 10.68 5.24 3.33
C ALA A 108 10.01 6.60 3.63
N ALA A 109 10.48 7.68 3.01
CA ALA A 109 9.88 9.00 3.18
C ALA A 109 8.44 9.04 2.66
N LEU A 110 8.17 8.40 1.51
CA LEU A 110 6.81 8.32 0.96
C LEU A 110 5.88 7.51 1.86
N LEU A 111 6.35 6.41 2.45
CA LEU A 111 5.58 5.65 3.44
C LEU A 111 5.22 6.50 4.67
N ASN A 112 6.19 7.27 5.19
CA ASN A 112 5.95 8.21 6.31
C ASN A 112 4.96 9.32 5.94
N ILE A 113 5.07 9.89 4.73
CA ILE A 113 4.12 10.89 4.22
C ILE A 113 2.72 10.28 4.14
N GLY A 114 2.58 9.10 3.57
CA GLY A 114 1.29 8.41 3.46
C GLY A 114 0.64 8.15 4.82
N PHE A 115 1.42 7.73 5.82
CA PHE A 115 0.91 7.58 7.18
C PHE A 115 0.38 8.90 7.73
N ARG A 116 1.16 9.99 7.59
CA ARG A 116 0.80 11.32 8.09
C ARG A 116 -0.44 11.89 7.40
N GLU A 117 -0.60 11.66 6.10
CA GLU A 117 -1.80 12.12 5.38
C GLU A 117 -3.02 11.26 5.71
N ALA A 118 -2.85 9.94 5.85
CA ALA A 118 -3.94 9.03 6.22
C ALA A 118 -4.54 9.37 7.61
N ILE A 119 -3.71 9.64 8.63
CA ILE A 119 -4.22 9.98 9.97
C ILE A 119 -4.93 11.35 10.04
N LYS A 120 -4.68 12.24 9.07
CA LYS A 120 -5.43 13.50 8.92
C LYS A 120 -6.79 13.28 8.25
N ALA A 121 -6.91 12.19 7.49
CA ALA A 121 -8.08 11.89 6.68
C ALA A 121 -9.14 11.15 7.49
N ALA A 122 -8.75 10.08 8.20
CA ALA A 122 -9.68 9.26 8.97
C ALA A 122 -9.00 8.64 10.19
N ASN A 123 -9.82 8.08 11.09
CA ASN A 123 -9.32 7.28 12.20
C ASN A 123 -9.02 5.84 11.76
N TYR A 124 -7.95 5.67 10.97
CA TYR A 124 -7.44 4.34 10.61
C TYR A 124 -6.78 3.68 11.81
N SER A 125 -7.17 2.42 12.07
CA SER A 125 -6.57 1.60 13.12
C SER A 125 -5.42 0.73 12.60
N CYS A 126 -5.40 0.47 11.29
CA CYS A 126 -4.39 -0.34 10.63
C CYS A 126 -3.78 0.35 9.41
N PHE A 127 -2.46 0.21 9.26
CA PHE A 127 -1.68 0.76 8.16
C PHE A 127 -0.93 -0.38 7.48
N ILE A 128 -1.16 -0.55 6.18
CA ILE A 128 -0.46 -1.51 5.34
C ILE A 128 0.47 -0.73 4.42
N PHE A 129 1.78 -0.90 4.59
CA PHE A 129 2.79 -0.31 3.73
C PHE A 129 3.14 -1.32 2.64
N HIS A 130 2.94 -0.95 1.38
CA HIS A 130 2.82 -1.93 0.30
C HIS A 130 3.53 -1.50 -0.98
N ASP A 131 4.40 -2.36 -1.50
CA ASP A 131 4.98 -2.16 -2.83
C ASP A 131 3.94 -2.39 -3.93
N VAL A 132 3.90 -1.51 -4.94
CA VAL A 132 2.86 -1.54 -5.99
C VAL A 132 2.94 -2.80 -6.87
N ASP A 133 4.07 -3.50 -6.87
CA ASP A 133 4.36 -4.65 -7.73
C ASP A 133 4.15 -6.01 -7.06
N LEU A 134 3.69 -6.05 -5.80
CA LEU A 134 3.39 -7.29 -5.09
C LEU A 134 1.88 -7.53 -5.06
N LEU A 135 1.44 -8.74 -5.38
CA LEU A 135 0.04 -9.14 -5.38
C LEU A 135 -0.15 -10.40 -4.52
N PRO A 136 -1.10 -10.42 -3.56
CA PRO A 136 -1.39 -11.63 -2.78
C PRO A 136 -2.02 -12.71 -3.68
N GLU A 137 -1.59 -13.95 -3.54
CA GLU A 137 -2.11 -15.08 -4.34
C GLU A 137 -3.30 -15.80 -3.68
N ASP A 138 -3.51 -15.59 -2.39
CA ASP A 138 -4.45 -16.36 -1.57
C ASP A 138 -5.26 -15.44 -0.65
N ASP A 139 -6.58 -15.57 -0.67
CA ASP A 139 -7.52 -14.73 0.06
C ASP A 139 -7.56 -15.01 1.57
N ARG A 140 -6.95 -16.11 2.03
CA ARG A 140 -6.67 -16.36 3.46
C ARG A 140 -5.63 -15.39 4.01
N MET A 141 -4.90 -14.69 3.14
CA MET A 141 -4.04 -13.58 3.54
C MET A 141 -4.86 -12.33 3.82
N ILE A 142 -5.43 -12.22 5.04
CA ILE A 142 -6.28 -11.10 5.44
C ILE A 142 -5.51 -9.76 5.44
N TYR A 143 -6.02 -8.75 4.74
CA TYR A 143 -5.46 -7.40 4.73
C TYR A 143 -5.98 -6.61 5.93
N GLY A 144 -5.35 -6.88 7.07
CA GLY A 144 -5.63 -6.26 8.36
C GLY A 144 -4.44 -6.46 9.31
N CYS A 145 -4.47 -5.75 10.43
CA CYS A 145 -3.39 -5.77 11.40
C CYS A 145 -3.60 -6.88 12.44
N GLU A 146 -2.50 -7.25 13.09
CA GLU A 146 -2.47 -8.26 14.15
C GLU A 146 -2.01 -7.62 15.47
N ASP A 147 -1.93 -8.43 16.53
CA ASP A 147 -1.36 -8.07 17.83
C ASP A 147 0.12 -7.67 17.76
N ARG A 148 0.81 -8.10 16.70
CA ARG A 148 2.22 -7.83 16.43
C ARG A 148 2.42 -7.26 15.02
N PRO A 149 3.51 -6.50 14.79
CA PRO A 149 3.94 -6.10 13.45
C PRO A 149 3.94 -7.28 12.47
N LEU A 150 3.18 -7.19 11.40
CA LEU A 150 2.98 -8.31 10.49
C LEU A 150 3.79 -8.10 9.22
N HIS A 151 4.70 -9.01 8.91
CA HIS A 151 5.29 -9.10 7.57
C HIS A 151 4.38 -9.96 6.70
N MET A 152 3.74 -9.32 5.71
CA MET A 152 2.70 -9.93 4.87
C MET A 152 3.31 -10.70 3.70
N SER A 153 4.25 -10.10 2.98
CA SER A 153 4.89 -10.67 1.79
C SER A 153 6.09 -11.57 2.12
N ALA A 154 5.90 -12.51 3.04
CA ALA A 154 6.98 -13.37 3.52
C ALA A 154 7.52 -14.33 2.44
N THR A 155 6.64 -14.82 1.56
CA THR A 155 7.01 -15.74 0.48
C THR A 155 6.58 -15.15 -0.87
N ILE A 156 7.58 -14.83 -1.69
CA ILE A 156 7.38 -14.19 -3.00
C ILE A 156 7.88 -15.14 -4.09
N ASP A 157 7.20 -15.20 -5.23
CA ASP A 157 7.55 -16.06 -6.38
C ASP A 157 8.99 -15.84 -6.87
N LYS A 158 9.49 -14.59 -6.84
CA LYS A 158 10.89 -14.24 -7.14
C LYS A 158 11.91 -15.00 -6.28
N PHE A 159 11.54 -15.38 -5.05
CA PHE A 159 12.36 -16.15 -4.13
C PHE A 159 11.89 -17.62 -4.04
N ASN A 160 11.22 -18.12 -5.08
CA ASN A 160 10.65 -19.47 -5.13
C ASN A 160 9.77 -19.79 -3.91
N TYR A 161 8.96 -18.82 -3.49
CA TYR A 161 8.10 -18.89 -2.29
C TYR A 161 8.84 -19.28 -1.01
N SER A 162 10.14 -19.02 -0.94
CA SER A 162 10.95 -19.19 0.24
C SER A 162 11.19 -17.84 0.91
N LEU A 163 11.29 -17.84 2.24
CA LEU A 163 11.61 -16.63 2.99
C LEU A 163 12.99 -16.13 2.57
N PHE A 164 13.08 -14.87 2.13
CA PHE A 164 14.34 -14.29 1.64
C PHE A 164 15.45 -14.31 2.70
N TYR A 165 15.19 -13.74 3.88
CA TYR A 165 16.02 -13.88 5.07
C TYR A 165 15.20 -13.61 6.34
N LYS A 166 15.70 -14.04 7.51
CA LYS A 166 14.92 -14.06 8.75
C LYS A 166 14.40 -12.68 9.18
N THR A 167 15.19 -11.64 9.00
CA THR A 167 14.92 -10.27 9.44
C THR A 167 14.22 -9.40 8.41
N SER A 168 13.89 -9.93 7.22
CA SER A 168 13.26 -9.14 6.16
C SER A 168 11.90 -8.58 6.60
N PHE A 169 11.68 -7.30 6.31
CA PHE A 169 10.46 -6.56 6.66
C PHE A 169 10.06 -5.55 5.56
N GLY A 170 10.35 -5.90 4.30
CA GLY A 170 10.00 -5.13 3.10
C GLY A 170 8.78 -5.70 2.36
N GLY A 171 8.51 -5.20 1.16
CA GLY A 171 7.37 -5.63 0.35
C GLY A 171 6.05 -5.09 0.88
N ALA A 172 5.25 -5.96 1.49
CA ALA A 172 3.99 -5.65 2.16
C ALA A 172 4.10 -5.94 3.66
N VAL A 173 3.80 -4.95 4.49
CA VAL A 173 3.79 -5.08 5.95
C VAL A 173 2.60 -4.35 6.56
N ALA A 174 2.03 -4.89 7.63
CA ALA A 174 0.92 -4.28 8.37
C ALA A 174 1.33 -3.91 9.80
N LEU A 175 0.99 -2.69 10.19
CA LEU A 175 1.29 -2.09 11.49
C LEU A 175 0.06 -1.36 11.99
N THR A 176 -0.29 -1.57 13.26
CA THR A 176 -1.27 -0.69 13.91
C THR A 176 -0.68 0.71 14.03
N ARG A 177 -1.55 1.71 14.27
CA ARG A 177 -1.10 3.06 14.58
C ARG A 177 -0.03 3.07 15.68
N THR A 178 -0.30 2.36 16.77
CA THR A 178 0.60 2.23 17.92
C THR A 178 1.92 1.58 17.54
N HIS A 179 1.91 0.53 16.69
CA HIS A 179 3.15 -0.12 16.25
C HIS A 179 4.06 0.86 15.51
N PHE A 180 3.48 1.65 14.59
CA PHE A 180 4.20 2.61 13.77
C PHE A 180 4.69 3.83 14.55
N GLU A 181 3.87 4.37 15.46
CA GLU A 181 4.27 5.50 16.30
C GLU A 181 5.41 5.13 17.26
N LYS A 182 5.42 3.89 17.79
CA LYS A 182 6.50 3.39 18.66
C LYS A 182 7.86 3.27 17.96
N THR A 183 7.89 3.02 16.65
CA THR A 183 9.16 3.02 15.87
C THR A 183 9.60 4.41 15.44
N ARG A 184 8.75 5.43 15.65
CA ARG A 184 8.90 6.78 15.08
C ARG A 184 8.93 6.76 13.53
N GLY A 185 8.20 5.83 12.92
CA GLY A 185 8.15 5.64 11.47
C GLY A 185 9.45 5.10 10.86
N TYR A 186 9.54 5.16 9.53
CA TYR A 186 10.72 4.77 8.75
C TYR A 186 11.81 5.85 8.79
N ALA A 187 13.06 5.49 8.50
CA ALA A 187 14.14 6.46 8.30
C ALA A 187 14.02 7.19 6.95
N ASN A 188 13.94 8.52 6.98
CA ASN A 188 13.86 9.34 5.76
C ASN A 188 15.19 9.47 4.99
N THR A 189 16.27 8.89 5.49
CA THR A 189 17.64 9.08 4.97
C THR A 189 18.04 8.09 3.89
N TYR A 190 17.21 7.08 3.61
CA TYR A 190 17.47 6.09 2.56
C TYR A 190 16.96 6.57 1.21
N PHE A 191 17.88 7.04 0.38
CA PHE A 191 17.63 7.37 -1.01
C PHE A 191 18.18 6.25 -1.91
N GLY A 192 17.35 5.75 -2.80
CA GLY A 192 17.64 4.61 -3.66
C GLY A 192 17.13 3.30 -3.07
N TRP A 193 17.53 2.20 -3.66
CA TRP A 193 17.06 0.88 -3.27
C TRP A 193 17.85 0.33 -2.07
N GLY A 194 17.14 -0.07 -1.02
CA GLY A 194 17.60 -0.99 0.02
C GLY A 194 17.86 -0.38 1.40
N CYS A 195 17.81 -1.27 2.40
CA CYS A 195 18.10 -1.09 3.82
C CYS A 195 17.10 -0.27 4.65
N GLU A 196 16.12 0.39 4.03
CA GLU A 196 15.10 1.12 4.79
C GLU A 196 14.12 0.17 5.51
N ASP A 197 13.90 -1.01 4.96
CA ASP A 197 13.11 -2.09 5.53
C ASP A 197 13.88 -2.84 6.64
N ASP A 198 15.18 -3.07 6.46
CA ASP A 198 16.06 -3.59 7.52
C ASP A 198 16.16 -2.62 8.70
N ASP A 199 16.27 -1.32 8.45
CA ASP A 199 16.23 -0.28 9.49
C ASP A 199 14.89 -0.30 10.23
N MET A 200 13.77 -0.43 9.51
CA MET A 200 12.46 -0.57 10.14
C MET A 200 12.38 -1.81 11.04
N TYR A 201 12.93 -2.96 10.60
CA TYR A 201 13.03 -4.14 11.45
C TYR A 201 13.86 -3.88 12.72
N ARG A 202 14.99 -3.18 12.61
CA ARG A 202 15.81 -2.77 13.77
C ARG A 202 15.00 -1.86 14.71
N ARG A 203 14.25 -0.89 14.19
CA ARG A 203 13.36 -0.01 14.99
C ARG A 203 12.27 -0.76 15.73
N LEU A 204 11.69 -1.80 15.13
CA LEU A 204 10.76 -2.69 15.81
C LEU A 204 11.43 -3.33 17.03
N LYS A 205 12.65 -3.86 16.85
CA LYS A 205 13.42 -4.43 17.97
C LYS A 205 13.74 -3.41 19.05
N PHE A 206 14.19 -2.21 18.69
CA PHE A 206 14.48 -1.14 19.66
C PHE A 206 13.25 -0.66 20.43
N SER A 207 12.06 -0.81 19.86
CA SER A 207 10.78 -0.49 20.52
C SER A 207 10.14 -1.69 21.22
N ASN A 208 10.90 -2.76 21.46
CA ASN A 208 10.45 -4.02 22.08
C ASN A 208 9.28 -4.68 21.36
N GLN A 209 9.22 -4.52 20.04
CA GLN A 209 8.22 -5.15 19.19
C GLN A 209 8.86 -6.34 18.45
N THR A 210 8.14 -7.46 18.42
CA THR A 210 8.56 -8.64 17.66
C THR A 210 7.60 -8.85 16.50
N MET A 211 8.13 -8.84 15.29
CA MET A 211 7.30 -9.12 14.12
C MET A 211 6.79 -10.56 14.10
N MET A 212 5.69 -10.78 13.39
CA MET A 212 5.16 -12.09 13.05
C MET A 212 4.97 -12.23 11.55
N ARG A 213 4.75 -13.48 11.12
CA ARG A 213 4.37 -13.86 9.77
C ARG A 213 3.24 -14.88 9.87
N ARG A 214 2.33 -14.87 8.91
CA ARG A 214 1.29 -15.92 8.79
C ARG A 214 1.87 -17.18 8.15
N ASN A 215 1.06 -18.22 8.05
CA ASN A 215 1.45 -19.49 7.47
C ASN A 215 1.89 -19.32 6.01
N PHE A 216 3.09 -19.82 5.68
CA PHE A 216 3.70 -19.68 4.36
C PHE A 216 2.95 -20.40 3.25
N THR A 217 2.07 -21.35 3.56
CA THR A 217 1.21 -22.01 2.58
C THR A 217 0.28 -21.03 1.87
N PHE A 218 -0.19 -19.99 2.58
CA PHE A 218 -1.11 -18.97 2.02
C PHE A 218 -0.56 -17.54 2.06
N ALA A 219 0.54 -17.27 2.77
CA ALA A 219 1.17 -15.94 2.77
C ALA A 219 2.03 -15.69 1.51
N ARG A 220 1.53 -16.11 0.34
CA ARG A 220 2.22 -16.10 -0.95
C ARG A 220 1.90 -14.86 -1.76
N TYR A 221 2.92 -14.32 -2.41
CA TYR A 221 2.83 -13.13 -3.25
C TYR A 221 3.48 -13.34 -4.61
N LYS A 222 2.83 -12.79 -5.63
CA LYS A 222 3.36 -12.66 -6.98
C LYS A 222 4.01 -11.30 -7.15
N MET A 223 5.28 -11.26 -7.58
CA MET A 223 5.94 -10.04 -7.99
C MET A 223 5.72 -9.80 -9.49
N MET A 224 5.15 -8.64 -9.81
CA MET A 224 5.05 -8.17 -11.19
C MET A 224 6.44 -7.87 -11.74
N LYS A 225 6.75 -8.39 -12.92
CA LYS A 225 8.06 -8.15 -13.56
C LYS A 225 8.16 -6.71 -14.03
N HIS A 226 9.34 -6.11 -13.83
CA HIS A 226 9.67 -4.78 -14.31
C HIS A 226 11.20 -4.64 -14.47
N PRO A 227 11.69 -3.75 -15.35
CA PRO A 227 13.10 -3.34 -15.34
C PRO A 227 13.43 -2.56 -14.07
N ARG A 228 14.71 -2.46 -13.71
CA ARG A 228 15.11 -1.57 -12.61
C ARG A 228 14.82 -0.12 -13.02
N ASP A 229 14.20 0.66 -12.14
CA ASP A 229 13.86 2.05 -12.44
C ASP A 229 15.09 2.94 -12.33
N ASP A 230 15.19 3.92 -13.23
CA ASP A 230 16.14 5.03 -13.09
C ASP A 230 15.88 5.80 -11.79
N GLY A 231 16.95 6.14 -11.06
CA GLY A 231 16.86 6.78 -9.76
C GLY A 231 16.38 5.85 -8.64
N ASN A 232 16.43 4.53 -8.83
CA ASN A 232 16.25 3.49 -7.82
C ASN A 232 17.41 2.47 -7.87
N GLU A 233 18.61 2.98 -8.14
CA GLU A 233 19.86 2.25 -8.07
C GLU A 233 20.12 1.80 -6.62
N GLU A 234 21.02 0.83 -6.46
CA GLU A 234 21.39 0.35 -5.13
C GLU A 234 21.97 1.50 -4.31
N ASN A 235 21.41 1.74 -3.12
CA ASN A 235 21.90 2.78 -2.24
C ASN A 235 23.37 2.47 -1.87
N PRO A 236 24.35 3.32 -2.23
CA PRO A 236 25.75 3.07 -1.94
C PRO A 236 26.07 3.10 -0.44
N GLN A 237 25.15 3.62 0.38
CA GLN A 237 25.28 3.75 1.84
C GLN A 237 24.45 2.68 2.60
N ARG A 238 24.26 1.50 2.01
CA ARG A 238 23.62 0.35 2.66
C ARG A 238 24.46 -0.19 3.85
N TYR A 239 24.18 0.27 5.07
CA TYR A 239 24.83 -0.20 6.30
C TYR A 239 23.79 -0.68 7.34
#